data_AF-K6ZVZ1-F1
#
_entry.id   AF-K6ZVZ1-F1
#
_cell.length_a   1.000
_cell.length_b   1.000
_cell.length_c   1.000
_cell.angle_alpha   90.00
_cell.angle_beta   90.00
_cell.angle_gamma   90.00
#
_symmetry.space_group_name_H-M   'P 1'
#
loop_
_entity.id
_entity.type
_entity.pdbx_description
1 polymer ?
#
loop_
_entity_poly.entity_id
_entity_poly.type
_entity_poly.pdbx_seq_one_letter_code
_entity_poly.pdbx_strand_id
1 'polypeptide(L)'
;MAILIFEVLLNTTSIFDHSNIKLPVKVDRLLRIFIVTQAMHRIHHSQVVSETDSNFEFNLSIWDRLFGSYLADAKYGDDGIKLGLKEYASPQNNTNLKVLC
;
A
#
# COMPACT_ATOMS: atom_id res chain seq x y z
N MET A 1 -10.24 -20.82 18.06
CA MET A 1 -11.03 -19.66 17.58
C MET A 1 -10.18 -18.43 17.30
N ALA A 2 -9.23 -18.05 18.17
CA ALA A 2 -8.34 -16.91 17.90
C ALA A 2 -7.59 -16.99 16.56
N ILE A 3 -7.02 -18.16 16.22
CA ILE A 3 -6.33 -18.38 14.94
C ILE A 3 -7.27 -18.18 13.74
N LEU A 4 -8.49 -18.72 13.81
CA LEU A 4 -9.49 -18.58 12.75
C LEU A 4 -9.92 -17.11 12.56
N ILE A 5 -10.12 -16.37 13.64
CA ILE A 5 -10.46 -14.94 13.59
C ILE A 5 -9.31 -14.15 12.99
N PHE A 6 -8.07 -14.41 13.43
CA PHE A 6 -6.88 -13.77 12.88
C PHE A 6 -6.74 -14.04 11.38
N GLU A 7 -6.90 -15.29 10.96
CA GLU A 7 -6.78 -15.69 9.56
C GLU A 7 -7.86 -15.06 8.68
N VAL A 8 -9.12 -15.03 9.14
CA VAL A 8 -10.21 -14.37 8.43
C VAL A 8 -9.95 -12.86 8.30
N LEU A 9 -9.52 -12.20 9.38
CA LEU A 9 -9.21 -10.78 9.35
C LEU A 9 -8.03 -10.49 8.40
N LEU A 10 -6.95 -11.26 8.52
CA LEU A 10 -5.74 -11.11 7.71
C LEU A 10 -6.02 -11.26 6.21
N ASN A 11 -6.83 -12.27 5.83
CA ASN A 11 -7.19 -12.46 4.43
C ASN A 11 -8.14 -11.36 3.94
N THR A 12 -9.11 -10.94 4.76
CA THR A 12 -10.07 -9.91 4.36
C THR A 12 -9.39 -8.56 4.13
N THR A 13 -8.48 -8.16 5.03
CA THR A 13 -7.72 -6.89 4.86
C THR A 13 -6.76 -6.98 3.68
N SER A 14 -6.08 -8.11 3.49
CA SER A 14 -5.20 -8.32 2.34
C SER A 14 -5.95 -8.18 1.01
N ILE A 15 -7.17 -8.71 0.90
CA ILE A 15 -8.01 -8.57 -0.30
C ILE A 15 -8.50 -7.13 -0.44
N PHE A 16 -8.89 -6.48 0.65
CA PHE A 16 -9.37 -5.11 0.65
C PHE A 16 -8.31 -4.12 0.17
N ASP A 17 -7.07 -4.24 0.66
CA ASP A 17 -5.96 -3.34 0.30
C ASP A 17 -5.48 -3.51 -1.14
N HIS A 18 -5.74 -4.68 -1.75
CA HIS A 18 -5.45 -4.97 -3.16
C HIS A 18 -6.69 -4.89 -4.07
N SER A 19 -7.86 -4.57 -3.51
CA SER A 19 -9.06 -4.38 -4.31
C SER A 19 -8.89 -3.13 -5.18
N ASN A 20 -9.46 -3.08 -6.39
CA ASN A 20 -9.40 -1.87 -7.22
C ASN A 20 -10.58 -0.93 -6.92
N ILE A 21 -10.80 -0.63 -5.63
CA ILE A 21 -11.97 0.13 -5.15
C ILE A 21 -11.52 1.50 -4.68
N LYS A 22 -11.83 2.54 -5.47
CA LYS A 22 -11.62 3.93 -5.07
C LYS A 22 -12.69 4.35 -4.04
N LEU A 23 -12.28 4.45 -2.78
CA LEU A 23 -13.15 4.91 -1.70
C LEU A 23 -13.38 6.43 -1.77
N PRO A 24 -14.53 6.94 -1.31
CA PRO A 24 -14.70 8.37 -1.08
C PRO A 24 -13.67 8.87 -0.06
N VAL A 25 -13.06 10.03 -0.31
CA VAL A 25 -11.96 10.61 0.51
C VAL A 25 -12.27 10.65 2.00
N LYS A 26 -13.52 10.95 2.38
CA LYS A 26 -13.93 10.99 3.80
C LYS A 26 -13.93 9.61 4.46
N VAL A 27 -14.34 8.58 3.72
CA VAL A 27 -14.38 7.20 4.18
C VAL A 27 -12.96 6.66 4.30
N ASP A 28 -12.14 6.88 3.28
CA ASP A 28 -10.72 6.53 3.28
C ASP A 28 -9.98 7.12 4.49
N ARG A 29 -10.13 8.43 4.76
CA ARG A 29 -9.53 9.08 5.92
C ARG A 29 -9.97 8.49 7.26
N LEU A 30 -11.23 8.10 7.40
CA LEU A 30 -11.74 7.49 8.62
C LEU A 30 -11.16 6.08 8.82
N LEU A 31 -11.11 5.28 7.74
CA LEU A 31 -10.59 3.93 7.78
C LEU A 31 -9.09 3.88 8.07
N ARG A 32 -8.31 4.81 7.49
CA ARG A 32 -6.86 4.97 7.73
C ARG A 32 -6.46 5.31 9.16
N ILE A 33 -7.42 5.47 10.08
CA ILE A 33 -7.13 5.58 11.52
C ILE A 33 -6.80 4.21 12.10
N PHE A 34 -7.45 3.15 11.61
CA PHE A 34 -7.38 1.81 12.19
C PHE A 34 -6.77 0.78 11.25
N ILE A 35 -7.17 0.81 9.98
CA ILE A 35 -6.76 -0.18 8.97
C ILE A 35 -5.93 0.49 7.89
N VAL A 36 -5.17 -0.34 7.17
CA VAL A 36 -4.57 0.06 5.90
C VAL A 36 -5.70 0.13 4.85
N THR A 37 -5.53 1.01 3.87
CA THR A 37 -6.47 1.16 2.75
C THR A 37 -5.68 1.06 1.46
N GLN A 38 -6.33 0.69 0.36
CA GLN A 38 -5.69 0.66 -0.95
C GLN A 38 -4.93 1.96 -1.26
N ALA A 39 -5.56 3.12 -1.05
CA ALA A 39 -4.93 4.41 -1.37
C ALA A 39 -3.76 4.75 -0.43
N MET A 40 -3.76 4.27 0.82
CA MET A 40 -2.59 4.38 1.73
C MET A 40 -1.45 3.48 1.26
N HIS A 41 -1.77 2.22 0.97
CA HIS A 41 -0.80 1.21 0.55
C HIS A 41 -0.16 1.55 -0.81
N ARG A 42 -0.91 2.18 -1.72
CA ARG A 42 -0.38 2.66 -3.02
C ARG A 42 0.79 3.64 -2.88
N ILE A 43 0.84 4.42 -1.79
CA ILE A 43 1.94 5.38 -1.53
C ILE A 43 3.26 4.61 -1.34
N HIS A 44 3.23 3.50 -0.61
CA HIS A 44 4.39 2.61 -0.43
C HIS A 44 4.93 2.06 -1.76
N HIS A 45 4.05 1.84 -2.76
CA HIS A 45 4.47 1.37 -4.08
C HIS A 45 4.95 2.48 -5.03
N SER A 46 5.03 3.72 -4.55
CA SER A 46 5.52 4.85 -5.33
C SER A 46 6.99 4.70 -5.71
N GLN A 47 7.36 5.32 -6.83
CA GLN A 47 8.74 5.52 -7.28
C GLN A 47 9.53 6.59 -6.50
N VAL A 48 8.86 7.37 -5.66
CA VAL A 48 9.49 8.41 -4.84
C VAL A 48 9.98 7.77 -3.56
N VAL A 49 11.29 7.76 -3.32
CA VAL A 49 11.92 7.05 -2.18
C VAL A 49 11.27 7.40 -0.83
N SER A 50 10.97 8.67 -0.56
CA SER A 50 10.30 9.07 0.69
C SER A 50 8.85 8.58 0.83
N GLU A 51 8.20 8.22 -0.28
CA GLU A 51 6.87 7.59 -0.30
C GLU A 51 7.00 6.07 -0.21
N THR A 52 8.00 5.49 -0.89
CA THR A 52 8.34 4.06 -0.78
C THR A 52 8.67 3.66 0.65
N ASP A 53 9.48 4.48 1.33
CA ASP A 53 9.93 4.25 2.71
C ASP A 53 8.89 4.73 3.73
N SER A 54 7.60 4.49 3.46
CA SER A 54 6.46 4.84 4.30
C SER A 54 5.36 3.79 4.21
N ASN A 55 4.41 3.80 5.16
CA ASN A 55 3.23 2.92 5.17
C ASN A 55 3.55 1.43 4.97
N PHE A 56 4.43 0.87 5.81
CA PHE A 56 4.96 -0.49 5.68
C PHE A 56 3.94 -1.59 6.03
N GLU A 57 2.92 -1.25 6.80
CA GLU A 57 1.96 -2.23 7.28
C GLU A 57 0.91 -2.59 6.23
N PHE A 58 0.33 -3.77 6.37
CA PHE A 58 -0.69 -4.29 5.45
C PHE A 58 -2.02 -4.63 6.15
N ASN A 59 -2.15 -4.32 7.45
CA ASN A 59 -3.34 -4.68 8.21
C ASN A 59 -3.79 -3.53 9.12
N LEU A 60 -2.94 -3.15 10.08
CA LEU A 60 -3.24 -2.09 11.04
C LEU A 60 -2.35 -0.88 10.82
N SER A 61 -2.94 0.23 10.39
CA SER A 61 -2.22 1.49 10.13
C SER A 61 -1.70 2.18 11.41
N ILE A 62 -2.12 1.71 12.58
CA ILE A 62 -1.67 2.23 13.88
C ILE A 62 -0.17 2.03 14.08
N TRP A 63 0.41 0.96 13.56
CA TRP A 63 1.84 0.68 13.74
C TRP A 63 2.68 1.68 12.94
N ASP A 64 2.28 2.03 11.72
CA ASP A 64 2.94 3.09 10.95
C ASP A 64 2.92 4.45 11.68
N ARG A 65 1.85 4.74 12.42
CA ARG A 65 1.76 5.96 13.24
C ARG A 65 2.67 5.87 14.47
N LEU A 66 2.71 4.70 15.12
CA LEU A 66 3.50 4.47 16.32
C LEU A 66 5.01 4.54 16.02
N PHE A 67 5.43 4.02 14.88
CA PHE A 67 6.83 3.98 14.45
C PHE A 67 7.23 5.12 13.52
N GLY A 68 6.30 6.03 13.20
CA GLY A 68 6.59 7.25 12.44
C GLY A 68 6.77 7.08 10.94
N SER A 69 6.38 5.93 10.37
CA SER A 69 6.38 5.67 8.92
C SER A 69 5.07 6.08 8.22
N TYR A 70 4.07 6.58 8.95
CA TYR A 70 2.79 6.98 8.35
C TYR A 70 2.91 8.21 7.44
N LEU A 71 2.51 8.05 6.18
CA LEU A 71 2.39 9.12 5.20
C LEU A 71 0.95 9.20 4.66
N ALA A 72 0.29 10.33 4.87
CA ALA A 72 -1.12 10.51 4.52
C ALA A 72 -1.36 10.66 3.01
N ASP A 73 -0.53 11.46 2.35
CA ASP A 73 -0.73 11.88 0.97
C ASP A 73 0.58 11.76 0.17
N ALA A 74 0.48 11.26 -1.06
CA ALA A 74 1.59 11.29 -2.01
C ALA A 74 1.85 12.72 -2.51
N LYS A 75 3.09 13.01 -2.88
CA LYS A 75 3.57 14.32 -3.34
C LYS A 75 2.79 14.88 -4.52
N TYR A 76 2.33 14.00 -5.43
CA TYR A 76 1.57 14.37 -6.63
C TYR A 76 0.10 13.94 -6.57
N GLY A 77 -0.40 13.65 -5.36
CA GLY A 77 -1.73 13.07 -5.16
C GLY A 77 -1.84 11.62 -5.61
N ASP A 78 -2.96 10.98 -5.27
CA ASP A 78 -3.21 9.55 -5.50
C ASP A 78 -3.12 9.15 -6.98
N ASP A 79 -3.68 9.97 -7.88
CA ASP A 79 -3.67 9.71 -9.33
C ASP A 79 -2.28 9.97 -9.98
N GLY A 80 -1.38 10.65 -9.27
CA GLY A 80 -0.02 10.97 -9.73
C GLY A 80 1.05 9.95 -9.35
N ILE A 81 0.69 8.92 -8.59
CA ILE A 81 1.62 7.88 -8.14
C ILE A 81 2.08 7.03 -9.34
N LYS A 82 3.39 7.04 -9.60
CA LYS A 82 4.03 6.11 -10.54
C LYS A 82 4.48 4.88 -9.78
N LEU A 83 3.96 3.72 -10.18
CA LEU A 83 4.21 2.45 -9.50
C LEU A 83 5.41 1.70 -10.10
N GLY A 84 6.06 0.88 -9.26
CA GLY A 84 7.14 -0.03 -9.67
C GLY A 84 8.52 0.63 -9.76
N LEU A 85 9.57 -0.14 -10.02
CA LEU A 85 10.94 0.36 -10.06
C LEU A 85 11.22 1.16 -11.34
N LYS A 86 11.94 2.29 -11.23
CA LYS A 86 12.25 3.17 -12.39
C LYS A 86 13.11 2.45 -13.42
N GLU A 87 14.01 1.61 -12.94
CA GLU A 87 14.94 0.80 -13.70
C GLU A 87 14.22 -0.26 -14.53
N TYR A 88 13.02 -0.65 -14.11
CA TYR A 88 12.22 -1.75 -14.66
C TYR A 88 10.84 -1.30 -15.19
N ALA A 89 10.81 -0.15 -15.86
CA ALA A 89 9.58 0.46 -16.35
C ALA A 89 9.01 -0.19 -17.64
N SER A 90 9.74 -1.07 -18.34
CA SER A 90 9.31 -1.63 -19.64
C SER A 90 8.99 -3.13 -19.54
N PRO A 91 8.01 -3.64 -20.30
CA PRO A 91 7.70 -5.07 -20.30
C PRO A 91 8.93 -5.96 -20.56
N GLN A 92 9.85 -5.51 -21.41
CA GLN A 92 11.06 -6.25 -21.77
C GLN A 92 12.03 -6.40 -20.60
N ASN A 93 12.03 -5.47 -19.66
CA ASN A 93 12.93 -5.48 -18.51
C ASN A 93 12.25 -5.91 -17.19
N ASN A 94 10.92 -6.06 -17.14
CA ASN A 94 10.23 -6.51 -15.92
C ASN A 94 9.51 -7.87 -16.03
N THR A 95 9.47 -8.49 -17.22
CA THR A 95 8.84 -9.82 -17.43
C THR A 95 9.83 -10.92 -17.82
N ASN A 96 11.10 -10.59 -18.02
CA ASN A 96 12.10 -11.55 -18.47
C ASN A 96 12.73 -12.28 -17.27
N LEU A 97 12.69 -13.62 -17.29
CA LEU A 97 13.33 -14.46 -16.28
C LEU A 97 14.83 -14.16 -16.11
N LYS A 98 15.51 -13.66 -17.15
CA LYS A 98 16.92 -13.26 -17.08
C LYS A 98 17.19 -12.06 -16.18
N VAL A 99 16.15 -11.32 -15.79
CA VAL A 99 16.26 -10.15 -14.89
C VAL A 99 16.24 -10.57 -13.41
N LEU A 100 15.91 -11.84 -13.12
CA LEU A 100 15.88 -12.39 -11.75
C LEU A 100 17.24 -12.96 -11.28
N CYS A 101 18.26 -12.97 -12.15
CA CYS A 101 19.63 -13.46 -11.87
C CYS A 101 20.62 -12.30 -11.86
#